data_AF-A0A381T7C8-F1
#
_entry.id   AF-A0A381T7C8-F1
#
_cell.length_a   1.000
_cell.length_b   1.000
_cell.length_c   1.000
_cell.angle_alpha   90.00
_cell.angle_beta   90.00
_cell.angle_gamma   90.00
#
_symmetry.space_group_name_H-M   'P 1'
#
loop_
_entity.id
_entity.type
_entity.pdbx_description
1 polymer ?
#
loop_
_entity_poly.entity_id
_entity_poly.type
_entity_poly.pdbx_seq_one_letter_code
_entity_poly.pdbx_strand_id
1 'polypeptide(L)'
;MKKIKFLFDLGNVFFDWDPRHFYKDVFSNTNEMEHFLSEICNDKWNIQQDAGRSIEEAEKELIPLFPEYQDKIKLYYKNHSKMIKGVF
;
A
#
# COMPACT_ATOMS: atom_id res chain seq x y z
N MET A 1 -31.95 -23.30 2.81
CA MET A 1 -31.63 -21.92 2.38
C MET A 1 -30.19 -21.86 1.88
N LYS A 2 -29.96 -21.28 0.69
CA LYS A 2 -28.62 -21.10 0.11
C LYS A 2 -28.00 -19.85 0.76
N LYS A 3 -26.84 -19.99 1.41
CA LYS A 3 -26.10 -18.83 1.94
C LYS A 3 -25.49 -18.06 0.78
N ILE A 4 -25.81 -16.77 0.67
CA ILE A 4 -25.11 -15.83 -0.22
C ILE A 4 -23.91 -15.28 0.56
N LYS A 5 -22.75 -15.21 -0.09
CA LYS A 5 -21.54 -14.58 0.45
C LYS A 5 -21.19 -13.39 -0.44
N PHE A 6 -20.84 -12.29 0.19
CA PHE A 6 -20.37 -11.09 -0.49
C PHE A 6 -18.89 -10.88 -0.15
N LEU A 7 -18.14 -10.38 -1.13
CA LEU A 7 -16.77 -9.93 -0.96
C LEU A 7 -16.74 -8.46 -1.38
N PHE A 8 -16.28 -7.59 -0.48
CA PHE A 8 -16.16 -6.16 -0.72
C PHE A 8 -14.70 -5.75 -0.48
N ASP A 9 -14.21 -4.84 -1.32
CA ASP A 9 -13.06 -4.03 -0.95
C ASP A 9 -13.45 -3.12 0.23
N LEU A 10 -12.50 -2.86 1.13
CA LEU A 10 -12.73 -1.98 2.28
C LEU A 10 -12.16 -0.57 2.04
N GLY A 11 -11.02 -0.48 1.35
CA GLY A 11 -10.18 0.72 1.27
C GLY A 11 -10.70 1.84 0.38
N ASN A 12 -11.67 1.57 -0.50
CA ASN A 12 -12.33 2.60 -1.30
C ASN A 12 -13.86 2.54 -1.20
N VAL A 13 -14.38 1.74 -0.27
CA VAL A 13 -15.82 1.54 -0.06
C VAL A 13 -16.25 2.08 1.30
N PHE A 14 -15.51 1.74 2.35
CA PHE A 14 -15.87 2.11 3.73
C PHE A 14 -14.94 3.18 4.31
N PHE A 15 -13.71 3.26 3.84
CA PHE A 15 -12.71 4.20 4.32
C PHE A 15 -12.05 4.91 3.14
N ASP A 16 -11.51 6.11 3.36
CA ASP A 16 -10.61 6.77 2.40
C ASP A 16 -9.20 6.25 2.66
N TRP A 17 -8.85 5.15 1.99
CA TRP A 17 -7.49 4.64 1.98
C TRP A 17 -6.72 5.24 0.81
N ASP A 18 -5.64 5.96 1.11
CA ASP A 18 -4.67 6.45 0.14
C ASP A 18 -3.27 6.43 0.76
N PRO A 19 -2.29 5.70 0.19
CA PRO A 19 -0.90 5.72 0.65
C PRO A 19 -0.31 7.13 0.78
N ARG A 20 -0.78 8.10 -0.03
CA ARG A 20 -0.36 9.51 0.04
C ARG A 20 -0.67 10.14 1.39
N HIS A 21 -1.67 9.66 2.13
CA HIS A 21 -2.00 10.18 3.46
C HIS A 21 -0.83 10.07 4.44
N PHE A 22 -0.02 9.02 4.30
CA PHE A 22 1.18 8.79 5.11
C PHE A 22 2.45 9.29 4.40
N TYR A 23 2.61 8.99 3.11
CA TYR A 23 3.88 9.23 2.42
C TYR A 23 4.18 10.69 2.13
N LYS A 24 3.19 11.59 2.14
CA LYS A 24 3.40 13.04 2.03
C LYS A 24 4.31 13.61 3.13
N ASP A 25 4.37 12.94 4.29
CA ASP A 25 5.20 13.35 5.43
C ASP A 25 6.55 12.59 5.46
N VAL A 26 6.70 11.57 4.59
CA VAL A 26 7.94 10.77 4.43
C VAL A 26 8.84 11.34 3.34
N PHE A 27 8.24 11.88 2.28
CA PHE A 27 8.96 12.47 1.16
C PHE A 27 8.92 14.00 1.21
N SER A 28 10.06 14.63 0.92
CA SER A 28 10.13 16.09 0.74
C SER A 28 9.80 16.53 -0.68
N ASN A 29 9.92 15.64 -1.67
CA ASN A 29 9.62 15.89 -3.07
C ASN A 29 8.39 15.10 -3.51
N THR A 30 7.33 15.83 -3.86
CA THR A 30 6.06 15.24 -4.32
C THR A 30 6.24 14.35 -5.56
N ASN A 31 7.08 14.74 -6.52
CA ASN A 31 7.27 13.94 -7.74
C ASN A 31 7.97 12.61 -7.45
N GLU A 32 8.90 12.59 -6.48
CA GLU A 32 9.56 11.36 -6.03
C GLU A 32 8.57 10.45 -5.30
N MET A 33 7.71 11.02 -4.45
CA MET A 33 6.63 10.27 -3.79
C MET A 33 5.68 9.65 -4.82
N GLU A 34 5.22 10.42 -5.80
CA GLU A 34 4.30 9.93 -6.82
C GLU A 34 4.94 8.82 -7.65
N HIS A 35 6.21 8.98 -8.04
CA HIS A 35 6.96 7.91 -8.73
C HIS A 35 7.06 6.64 -7.87
N PHE A 36 7.38 6.78 -6.57
CA PHE A 36 7.45 5.66 -5.64
C PHE A 36 6.09 4.92 -5.53
N LEU A 37 4.98 5.66 -5.45
CA LEU A 37 3.64 5.08 -5.33
C LEU A 37 3.05 4.59 -6.67
N SER A 38 3.51 5.09 -7.82
CA SER A 38 3.00 4.67 -9.14
C SER A 38 3.81 3.53 -9.75
N GLU A 39 5.12 3.50 -9.52
CA GLU A 39 6.02 2.54 -10.19
C GLU A 39 6.56 1.46 -9.24
N ILE A 40 6.82 1.78 -7.97
CA ILE A 40 7.51 0.88 -7.04
C ILE A 40 6.50 0.16 -6.14
N CYS A 41 5.90 0.86 -5.17
CA CYS A 41 4.85 0.33 -4.30
C CYS A 41 3.45 0.62 -4.89
N ASN A 42 3.24 0.18 -6.13
CA ASN A 42 2.03 0.46 -6.89
C ASN A 42 0.86 -0.46 -6.54
N ASP A 43 -0.33 -0.14 -7.05
CA ASP A 43 -1.57 -0.88 -6.75
C ASP A 43 -1.51 -2.34 -7.18
N LYS A 44 -0.84 -2.67 -8.29
CA LYS A 44 -0.67 -4.05 -8.76
C LYS A 44 0.22 -4.88 -7.84
N TRP A 45 1.20 -4.24 -7.22
CA TRP A 45 2.00 -4.86 -6.18
C TRP A 45 1.20 -4.95 -4.87
N ASN A 46 0.47 -3.91 -4.48
CA ASN A 46 -0.30 -3.88 -3.23
C ASN A 46 -1.42 -4.94 -3.21
N ILE A 47 -2.19 -5.09 -4.28
CA ILE A 47 -3.32 -6.03 -4.36
C ILE A 47 -2.90 -7.51 -4.20
N GLN A 48 -1.64 -7.84 -4.46
CA GLN A 48 -1.14 -9.20 -4.22
C GLN A 48 -1.16 -9.58 -2.72
N GLN A 49 -1.19 -8.59 -1.83
CA GLN A 49 -1.32 -8.81 -0.40
C GLN A 49 -2.65 -9.46 -0.04
N ASP A 50 -3.73 -9.14 -0.77
CA ASP A 50 -5.05 -9.74 -0.56
C ASP A 50 -5.08 -11.23 -0.91
N ALA A 51 -4.15 -11.69 -1.74
CA ALA A 51 -3.94 -13.11 -2.06
C ALA A 51 -3.17 -13.87 -0.97
N GLY A 52 -2.78 -13.22 0.13
CA GLY A 52 -2.09 -13.84 1.26
C GLY A 52 -0.57 -13.85 1.17
N ARG A 53 0.03 -13.06 0.26
CA ARG A 53 1.49 -12.84 0.21
C ARG A 53 1.97 -12.31 1.56
N SER A 54 3.12 -12.74 2.06
CA SER A 54 3.70 -12.17 3.29
C SER A 54 4.31 -10.78 3.04
N ILE A 55 4.42 -9.97 4.10
CA ILE A 55 5.09 -8.65 4.01
C ILE A 55 6.57 -8.85 3.64
N GLU A 56 7.22 -9.87 4.19
CA GLU A 56 8.62 -10.20 3.90
C GLU A 56 8.84 -10.58 2.43
N GLU A 57 7.89 -11.29 1.81
CA GLU A 57 7.94 -11.59 0.37
C GLU A 57 7.75 -10.33 -0.46
N ALA A 58 6.80 -9.47 -0.08
CA ALA A 58 6.54 -8.20 -0.75
C ALA A 58 7.78 -7.28 -0.74
N GLU A 59 8.48 -7.22 0.40
CA GLU A 59 9.74 -6.47 0.56
C GLU A 59 10.89 -7.08 -0.25
N LYS A 60 11.04 -8.42 -0.24
CA LYS A 60 12.09 -9.13 -1.00
C LYS A 60 11.97 -8.96 -2.51
N GLU A 61 10.77 -8.73 -3.01
CA GLU A 61 10.53 -8.46 -4.43
C GLU A 61 11.10 -7.10 -4.84
N LEU A 62 10.85 -6.06 -4.04
CA LEU A 62 11.17 -4.67 -4.43
C LEU A 62 12.54 -4.19 -3.97
N ILE A 63 13.01 -4.59 -2.78
CA ILE A 63 14.27 -4.06 -2.21
C ILE A 63 15.49 -4.31 -3.11
N PRO A 64 15.67 -5.51 -3.74
CA PRO A 64 16.79 -5.72 -4.65
C PRO A 64 16.71 -4.90 -5.94
N LEU A 65 15.51 -4.52 -6.37
CA LEU A 65 15.28 -3.73 -7.58
C LEU A 65 15.46 -2.23 -7.31
N PHE A 66 15.12 -1.79 -6.10
CA PHE A 66 15.07 -0.38 -5.68
C PHE A 66 15.75 -0.18 -4.31
N PRO A 67 17.06 -0.49 -4.18
CA PRO A 67 17.75 -0.45 -2.89
C PRO A 67 17.74 0.95 -2.25
N GLU A 68 17.71 2.01 -3.05
CA GLU A 68 17.63 3.40 -2.58
C GLU A 68 16.29 3.74 -1.89
N TYR A 69 15.25 2.94 -2.15
CA TYR A 69 13.93 3.08 -1.52
C TYR A 69 13.70 2.06 -0.39
N GLN A 70 14.70 1.26 -0.01
CA GLN A 70 14.55 0.17 0.97
C GLN A 70 13.80 0.59 2.24
N ASP A 71 14.23 1.69 2.86
CA ASP A 71 13.61 2.15 4.12
C ASP A 71 12.16 2.59 3.90
N LYS A 72 11.86 3.16 2.73
CA LYS A 72 10.50 3.61 2.37
C LYS A 72 9.59 2.43 2.03
N ILE A 73 10.10 1.37 1.41
CA ILE A 73 9.38 0.11 1.16
C ILE A 73 8.97 -0.53 2.49
N LYS A 74 9.91 -0.66 3.44
CA LYS A 74 9.65 -1.23 4.77
C LYS A 74 8.63 -0.43 5.60
N LEU A 75 8.42 0.85 5.28
CA LEU A 75 7.42 1.66 5.96
C LEU A 75 5.99 1.39 5.49
N TYR A 76 5.79 0.81 4.31
CA TYR A 76 4.48 0.73 3.64
C TYR A 76 3.46 -0.02 4.51
N TYR A 77 3.65 -1.32 4.72
CA TYR A 77 2.73 -2.11 5.54
C TYR A 77 2.84 -1.81 7.03
N LYS A 78 4.02 -1.42 7.51
CA LYS A 78 4.23 -1.00 8.90
C LYS A 78 3.35 0.20 9.29
N ASN A 79 3.00 1.08 8.34
CA ASN A 79 2.19 2.26 8.58
C ASN A 79 0.87 2.25 7.80
N HIS A 80 0.40 1.09 7.35
CA HIS A 80 -0.84 0.97 6.57
C HIS A 80 -2.05 1.63 7.27
N SER A 81 -2.15 1.53 8.59
CA SER A 81 -3.23 2.19 9.36
C SER A 81 -3.21 3.71 9.27
N LYS A 82 -2.05 4.34 9.02
CA LYS A 82 -1.92 5.79 8.83
C LYS A 82 -2.27 6.23 7.41
N MET A 83 -2.45 5.30 6.49
CA MET A 83 -2.93 5.54 5.13
C MET A 83 -4.46 5.62 5.05
N ILE A 84 -5.16 5.35 6.17
CA ILE A 84 -6.61 5.40 6.24
C ILE A 84 -7.03 6.74 6.85
N LYS A 85 -7.95 7.42 6.19
CA LYS A 85 -8.64 8.59 6.71
C LYS A 85 -10.15 8.43 6.57
N GLY A 86 -10.87 9.11 7.45
CA GLY A 86 -12.33 9.18 7.42
C GLY A 86 -13.02 7.81 7.48
N VAL A 87 -14.34 7.87 7.49
CA VAL A 87 -15.23 6.75 7.22
C VAL A 87 -16.32 7.33 6.33
N PHE A 88 -16.71 6.60 5.28
CA PHE A 88 -17.81 7.00 4.40
C PHE A 88 -19.17 6.64 4.99
#